data_AF-A0A2H6BH73-F1
#
_entry.id   AF-A0A2H6BH73-F1
#
_cell.length_a   1.000
_cell.length_b   1.000
_cell.length_c   1.000
_cell.angle_alpha   90.00
_cell.angle_beta   90.00
_cell.angle_gamma   90.00
#
_symmetry.space_group_name_H-M   'P 1'
#
loop_
_entity.id
_entity.type
_entity.pdbx_description
1 polymer ?
#
loop_
_entity_poly.entity_id
_entity_poly.type
_entity_poly.pdbx_seq_one_letter_code
_entity_poly.pdbx_strand_id
1 'polypeptide(L)'
;MIRHIAAALGFLAAATAAPAAEIDNSSIGQAEFRPHTATYGLVYVLPKDANDRLDAKIRGPLKDRLVALGLSAEAELKNIPHITVVHIHNADPATPAAMLKALPKPPAPLAITMKKFYTTEAAKGAGRPWWLDLGVVKEGKGYDDMMAYNVVATAALAPLRDGPLPRVTGPVYAAMGDAGKELVKTVGVSGVNVMKDGKATTSHNPHNTLVYSMEPFAKFQAPMDALAAEFNTVLPDGFPVTLKTVSIVELQFSGNVVREIYRISLEDGSVTDVATGKSASAR
;
A
#
# COMPACT_ATOMS: atom_id res chain seq x y z
N MET A 1 -46.35 -47.28 36.82
CA MET A 1 -44.99 -47.06 36.25
C MET A 1 -45.06 -45.92 35.25
N ILE A 2 -44.55 -44.75 35.62
CA ILE A 2 -44.63 -43.51 34.83
C ILE A 2 -43.33 -43.39 34.00
N ARG A 3 -43.46 -43.50 32.68
CA ARG A 3 -42.36 -43.29 31.72
C ARG A 3 -42.01 -41.80 31.64
N HIS A 4 -40.77 -41.45 31.99
CA HIS A 4 -40.24 -40.10 31.80
C HIS A 4 -39.59 -39.99 30.41
N ILE A 5 -40.04 -39.01 29.63
CA ILE A 5 -39.44 -38.60 28.36
C ILE A 5 -38.37 -37.55 28.70
N ALA A 6 -37.10 -37.86 28.41
CA ALA A 6 -36.01 -36.91 28.53
C ALA A 6 -35.84 -36.16 27.20
N ALA A 7 -36.10 -34.86 27.19
CA ALA A 7 -35.80 -33.97 26.08
C ALA A 7 -34.35 -33.49 26.19
N ALA A 8 -33.54 -33.78 25.17
CA ALA A 8 -32.18 -33.24 25.04
C ALA A 8 -32.25 -31.82 24.46
N LEU A 9 -31.95 -30.80 25.28
CA LEU A 9 -31.66 -29.46 24.78
C LEU A 9 -30.24 -29.43 24.20
N GLY A 10 -30.13 -29.24 22.89
CA GLY A 10 -28.87 -28.91 22.23
C GLY A 10 -28.48 -27.46 22.52
N PHE A 11 -27.32 -27.27 23.15
CA PHE A 11 -26.69 -25.95 23.28
C PHE A 11 -26.14 -25.52 21.92
N LEU A 12 -26.76 -24.52 21.30
CA LEU A 12 -26.11 -23.74 20.24
C LEU A 12 -25.00 -22.89 20.86
N ALA A 13 -23.75 -23.24 20.59
CA ALA A 13 -22.61 -22.37 20.87
C ALA A 13 -22.67 -21.16 19.92
N ALA A 14 -23.14 -20.02 20.42
CA ALA A 14 -22.97 -18.74 19.76
C ALA A 14 -21.47 -18.42 19.75
N ALA A 15 -20.84 -18.46 18.57
CA ALA A 15 -19.49 -17.95 18.39
C ALA A 15 -19.50 -16.45 18.71
N THR A 16 -19.00 -16.07 19.88
CA THR A 16 -18.76 -14.68 20.23
C THR A 16 -17.65 -14.17 19.33
N ALA A 17 -18.01 -13.30 18.38
CA ALA A 17 -17.03 -12.53 17.63
C ALA A 17 -16.15 -11.78 18.65
N ALA A 18 -14.83 -11.98 18.57
CA ALA A 18 -13.90 -11.17 19.35
C ALA A 18 -14.18 -9.69 19.02
N PRO A 19 -14.27 -8.80 20.02
CA PRO A 19 -14.42 -7.38 19.77
C PRO A 19 -13.25 -6.92 18.89
N ALA A 20 -13.56 -6.09 17.88
CA ALA A 20 -12.51 -5.46 17.09
C ALA A 20 -11.56 -4.76 18.06
N ALA A 21 -10.24 -5.00 17.92
CA ALA A 21 -9.25 -4.35 18.74
C ALA A 21 -9.44 -2.83 18.66
N GLU A 22 -9.40 -2.16 19.80
CA GLU A 22 -9.51 -0.70 19.82
C GLU A 22 -8.36 -0.08 19.04
N ILE A 23 -8.69 0.91 18.22
CA ILE A 23 -7.71 1.66 17.44
C ILE A 23 -6.85 2.50 18.39
N ASP A 24 -5.54 2.23 18.41
CA ASP A 24 -4.56 2.98 19.19
C ASP A 24 -3.93 4.12 18.36
N ASN A 25 -4.37 5.33 18.64
CA ASN A 25 -3.83 6.56 18.05
C ASN A 25 -2.81 7.27 18.95
N SER A 26 -2.33 6.66 20.04
CA SER A 26 -1.43 7.28 21.03
C SER A 26 -0.09 7.80 20.47
N SER A 27 0.35 7.22 19.35
CA SER A 27 1.56 7.65 18.62
C SER A 27 1.38 8.95 17.82
N ILE A 28 0.14 9.42 17.64
CA ILE A 28 -0.13 10.68 16.94
C ILE A 28 0.33 11.86 17.81
N GLY A 29 1.13 12.74 17.21
CA GLY A 29 1.68 13.92 17.90
C GLY A 29 2.94 13.64 18.73
N GLN A 30 3.41 12.39 18.78
CA GLN A 30 4.71 12.06 19.35
C GLN A 30 5.85 12.55 18.44
N ALA A 31 7.00 12.83 19.03
CA ALA A 31 8.19 13.28 18.28
C ALA A 31 8.78 12.16 17.41
N GLU A 32 8.78 10.94 17.94
CA GLU A 32 9.35 9.76 17.27
C GLU A 32 8.32 9.03 16.41
N PHE A 33 8.81 8.24 15.45
CA PHE A 33 7.95 7.31 14.73
C PHE A 33 7.39 6.24 15.68
N ARG A 34 6.15 5.81 15.43
CA ARG A 34 5.60 4.61 16.05
C ARG A 34 6.52 3.42 15.67
N PRO A 35 6.83 2.51 16.61
CA PRO A 35 7.52 1.28 16.26
C PRO A 35 6.76 0.47 15.20
N HIS A 36 7.48 -0.13 14.26
CA HIS A 36 6.90 -0.97 13.22
C HIS A 36 6.93 -2.45 13.63
N THR A 37 5.74 -3.06 13.72
CA THR A 37 5.59 -4.49 13.97
C THR A 37 5.22 -5.21 12.68
N ALA A 38 4.06 -4.90 12.10
CA ALA A 38 3.61 -5.43 10.82
C ALA A 38 2.70 -4.42 10.10
N THR A 39 2.98 -4.23 8.80
CA THR A 39 2.13 -3.46 7.90
C THR A 39 1.65 -4.36 6.78
N TYR A 40 0.36 -4.30 6.50
CA TYR A 40 -0.26 -5.00 5.38
C TYR A 40 -0.84 -4.01 4.38
N GLY A 41 -0.95 -4.43 3.13
CA GLY A 41 -1.42 -3.57 2.06
C GLY A 41 -2.24 -4.29 1.02
N LEU A 42 -3.06 -3.52 0.33
CA LEU A 42 -3.67 -3.90 -0.93
C LEU A 42 -2.92 -3.17 -2.05
N VAL A 43 -2.34 -3.92 -2.99
CA VAL A 43 -1.49 -3.35 -4.05
C VAL A 43 -1.75 -4.03 -5.39
N TYR A 44 -1.54 -3.31 -6.49
CA TYR A 44 -1.41 -3.93 -7.80
C TYR A 44 0.06 -4.27 -8.03
N VAL A 45 0.40 -5.54 -8.15
CA VAL A 45 1.78 -5.95 -8.52
C VAL A 45 2.01 -5.61 -9.99
N LEU A 46 3.15 -4.99 -10.31
CA LEU A 46 3.50 -4.70 -11.69
C LEU A 46 3.68 -6.01 -12.47
N PRO A 47 3.09 -6.15 -13.66
CA PRO A 47 3.24 -7.35 -14.47
C PRO A 47 4.65 -7.49 -15.02
N LYS A 48 4.98 -8.69 -15.51
CA LYS A 48 6.34 -9.03 -15.96
C LYS A 48 6.84 -8.07 -17.05
N ASP A 49 6.01 -7.73 -18.02
CA ASP A 49 6.35 -6.83 -19.14
C ASP A 49 6.70 -5.40 -18.65
N ALA A 50 6.02 -4.90 -17.63
CA ALA A 50 6.37 -3.64 -16.98
C ALA A 50 7.74 -3.74 -16.28
N ASN A 51 7.98 -4.85 -15.57
CA ASN A 51 9.26 -5.10 -14.90
C ASN A 51 10.42 -5.22 -15.89
N ASP A 52 10.24 -5.97 -16.98
CA ASP A 52 11.25 -6.15 -18.01
C ASP A 52 11.68 -4.81 -18.64
N ARG A 53 10.72 -3.89 -18.84
CA ARG A 53 11.02 -2.52 -19.32
C ARG A 53 11.87 -1.73 -18.32
N LEU A 54 11.56 -1.83 -17.03
CA LEU A 54 12.35 -1.17 -15.98
C LEU A 54 13.74 -1.79 -15.84
N ASP A 55 13.86 -3.12 -15.93
CA ASP A 55 15.15 -3.82 -15.87
C ASP A 55 16.07 -3.43 -17.03
N ALA A 56 15.51 -3.33 -18.23
CA ALA A 56 16.29 -3.05 -19.44
C ALA A 56 16.93 -1.65 -19.47
N LYS A 57 16.38 -0.68 -18.73
CA LYS A 57 16.73 0.75 -18.89
C LYS A 57 16.94 1.53 -17.60
N ILE A 58 16.34 1.10 -16.49
CA ILE A 58 16.23 1.91 -15.27
C ILE A 58 16.96 1.27 -14.09
N ARG A 59 16.72 -0.02 -13.80
CA ARG A 59 17.20 -0.63 -12.53
C ARG A 59 18.71 -0.70 -12.42
N GLY A 60 19.43 -1.04 -13.49
CA GLY A 60 20.89 -1.06 -13.51
C GLY A 60 21.50 0.32 -13.21
N PRO A 61 21.22 1.35 -14.04
CA PRO A 61 21.69 2.71 -13.79
C PRO A 61 21.28 3.28 -12.44
N LEU A 62 20.06 2.96 -11.96
CA LEU A 62 19.61 3.33 -10.63
C LEU A 62 20.50 2.73 -9.54
N LYS A 63 20.76 1.42 -9.62
CA LYS A 63 21.61 0.70 -8.65
C LYS A 63 23.01 1.31 -8.60
N ASP A 64 23.63 1.53 -9.76
CA ASP A 64 24.96 2.14 -9.86
C ASP A 64 24.98 3.54 -9.24
N ARG A 65 23.94 4.35 -9.49
CA ARG A 65 23.82 5.70 -8.93
C ARG A 65 23.66 5.68 -7.41
N LEU A 66 22.84 4.77 -6.87
CA LEU A 66 22.65 4.64 -5.42
C LEU A 66 23.96 4.24 -4.74
N VAL A 67 24.68 3.25 -5.27
CA VAL A 67 25.99 2.83 -4.74
C VAL A 67 26.98 3.99 -4.76
N ALA A 68 27.07 4.74 -5.87
CA ALA A 68 27.96 5.90 -5.99
C ALA A 68 27.64 7.03 -4.99
N LEU A 69 26.39 7.14 -4.53
CA LEU A 69 25.95 8.11 -3.53
C LEU A 69 26.08 7.59 -2.08
N GLY A 70 26.57 6.36 -1.89
CA GLY A 70 26.67 5.71 -0.58
C GLY A 70 25.37 5.10 -0.08
N LEU A 71 24.34 5.01 -0.92
CA LEU A 71 23.03 4.41 -0.62
C LEU A 71 23.00 2.91 -0.95
N SER A 72 23.99 2.17 -0.45
CA SER A 72 24.13 0.73 -0.76
C SER A 72 23.01 -0.10 -0.14
N ALA A 73 22.47 0.31 1.01
CA ALA A 73 21.34 -0.38 1.64
C ALA A 73 20.06 -0.24 0.79
N GLU A 74 19.80 0.95 0.26
CA GLU A 74 18.69 1.22 -0.66
C GLU A 74 18.85 0.47 -1.99
N ALA A 75 20.09 0.34 -2.48
CA ALA A 75 20.40 -0.37 -3.71
C ALA A 75 20.12 -1.89 -3.63
N GLU A 76 20.26 -2.49 -2.44
CA GLU A 76 20.01 -3.91 -2.18
C GLU A 76 18.65 -4.19 -1.53
N LEU A 77 17.86 -3.14 -1.30
CA LEU A 77 16.57 -3.24 -0.63
C LEU A 77 15.60 -4.07 -1.48
N LYS A 78 15.07 -5.14 -0.89
CA LYS A 78 14.09 -6.00 -1.55
C LYS A 78 12.73 -5.32 -1.62
N ASN A 79 12.15 -5.31 -2.81
CA ASN A 79 10.80 -4.80 -3.07
C ASN A 79 10.15 -5.62 -4.19
N ILE A 80 8.91 -6.03 -4.00
CA ILE A 80 8.04 -6.46 -5.11
C ILE A 80 7.50 -5.19 -5.78
N PRO A 81 7.81 -4.91 -7.06
CA PRO A 81 7.34 -3.69 -7.74
C PRO A 81 5.81 -3.66 -7.84
N HIS A 82 5.20 -2.57 -7.38
CA HIS A 82 3.76 -2.49 -7.17
C HIS A 82 3.25 -1.05 -7.20
N ILE A 83 1.93 -0.90 -7.35
CA ILE A 83 1.20 0.34 -7.14
C ILE A 83 0.29 0.15 -5.93
N THR A 84 0.44 1.01 -4.93
CA THR A 84 -0.34 0.92 -3.69
C THR A 84 -1.80 1.29 -3.94
N VAL A 85 -2.74 0.50 -3.42
CA VAL A 85 -4.12 0.95 -3.20
C VAL A 85 -4.23 1.54 -1.80
N VAL A 86 -4.00 0.75 -0.75
CA VAL A 86 -4.05 1.23 0.65
C VAL A 86 -3.15 0.37 1.54
N HIS A 87 -2.63 0.96 2.60
CA HIS A 87 -1.87 0.27 3.64
C HIS A 87 -2.55 0.42 4.99
N ILE A 88 -2.46 -0.61 5.82
CA ILE A 88 -2.89 -0.60 7.22
C ILE A 88 -1.80 -1.19 8.10
N HIS A 89 -1.66 -0.66 9.31
CA HIS A 89 -0.79 -1.25 10.32
C HIS A 89 -1.64 -2.10 11.26
N ASN A 90 -1.23 -3.34 11.47
CA ASN A 90 -1.83 -4.22 12.46
C ASN A 90 -0.82 -5.31 12.83
N ALA A 91 -0.48 -5.43 14.11
CA ALA A 91 0.43 -6.46 14.60
C ALA A 91 -0.13 -7.90 14.45
N ASP A 92 -1.44 -8.06 14.28
CA ASP A 92 -2.09 -9.37 14.19
C ASP A 92 -1.74 -10.09 12.86
N PRO A 93 -1.10 -11.26 12.90
CA PRO A 93 -0.78 -12.04 11.70
C PRO A 93 -2.01 -12.59 10.96
N ALA A 94 -3.20 -12.58 11.57
CA ALA A 94 -4.45 -12.93 10.90
C ALA A 94 -5.03 -11.79 10.03
N THR A 95 -4.45 -10.59 10.10
CA THR A 95 -4.92 -9.41 9.35
C THR A 95 -5.09 -9.65 7.84
N PRO A 96 -4.16 -10.33 7.12
CA PRO A 96 -4.35 -10.62 5.69
C PRO A 96 -5.64 -11.38 5.37
N ALA A 97 -6.01 -12.35 6.21
CA ALA A 97 -7.25 -13.11 6.04
C ALA A 97 -8.48 -12.24 6.34
N ALA A 98 -8.41 -11.38 7.35
CA ALA A 98 -9.47 -10.40 7.63
C ALA A 98 -9.64 -9.38 6.49
N MET A 99 -8.53 -8.90 5.91
CA MET A 99 -8.54 -8.03 4.73
C MET A 99 -9.20 -8.71 3.55
N LEU A 100 -8.86 -9.98 3.29
CA LEU A 100 -9.44 -10.75 2.20
C LEU A 100 -10.96 -10.88 2.35
N LYS A 101 -11.45 -11.11 3.58
CA LYS A 101 -12.88 -11.19 3.90
C LYS A 101 -13.62 -9.86 3.74
N ALA A 102 -12.96 -8.76 4.10
CA ALA A 102 -13.52 -7.41 4.03
C ALA A 102 -13.44 -6.78 2.63
N LEU A 103 -12.68 -7.39 1.71
CA LEU A 103 -12.34 -6.78 0.43
C LEU A 103 -13.60 -6.48 -0.41
N PRO A 104 -13.78 -5.22 -0.88
CA PRO A 104 -14.82 -4.93 -1.85
C PRO A 104 -14.49 -5.60 -3.19
N LYS A 105 -15.51 -5.80 -4.02
CA LYS A 105 -15.33 -6.35 -5.36
C LYS A 105 -14.26 -5.53 -6.11
N PRO A 106 -13.16 -6.17 -6.58
CA PRO A 106 -12.14 -5.46 -7.34
C PRO A 106 -12.69 -4.94 -8.68
N PRO A 107 -12.05 -3.91 -9.27
CA PRO A 107 -12.40 -3.46 -10.62
C PRO A 107 -12.04 -4.53 -11.65
N ALA A 108 -12.52 -4.37 -12.88
CA ALA A 108 -12.02 -5.11 -14.03
C ALA A 108 -10.53 -4.79 -14.27
N PRO A 109 -9.80 -5.58 -15.09
CA PRO A 109 -8.40 -5.30 -15.41
C PRO A 109 -8.18 -3.85 -15.85
N LEU A 110 -7.15 -3.21 -15.29
CA LEU A 110 -6.92 -1.78 -15.46
C LEU A 110 -5.85 -1.54 -16.52
N ALA A 111 -6.22 -0.84 -17.59
CA ALA A 111 -5.27 -0.31 -18.57
C ALA A 111 -4.82 1.09 -18.14
N ILE A 112 -3.54 1.24 -17.82
CA ILE A 112 -2.93 2.49 -17.37
C ILE A 112 -1.65 2.78 -18.14
N THR A 113 -1.12 4.00 -18.00
CA THR A 113 0.21 4.37 -18.49
C THR A 113 1.09 4.73 -17.31
N MET A 114 2.24 4.08 -17.20
CA MET A 114 3.29 4.45 -16.24
C MET A 114 4.16 5.52 -16.87
N LYS A 115 4.30 6.68 -16.23
CA LYS A 115 5.07 7.80 -16.73
C LYS A 115 5.51 8.73 -15.60
N LYS A 116 6.59 9.45 -15.85
CA LYS A 116 7.15 10.49 -15.00
C LYS A 116 7.80 9.92 -13.75
N PHE A 117 9.13 9.96 -13.72
CA PHE A 117 9.93 9.74 -12.53
C PHE A 117 10.03 11.03 -11.72
N TYR A 118 9.93 10.93 -10.40
CA TYR A 118 10.04 12.07 -9.48
C TYR A 118 10.41 11.60 -8.08
N THR A 119 10.92 12.51 -7.26
CA THR A 119 11.15 12.24 -5.84
C THR A 119 9.95 12.70 -5.00
N THR A 120 9.75 12.03 -3.87
CA THR A 120 8.68 12.34 -2.93
C THR A 120 9.19 12.25 -1.50
N GLU A 121 8.88 13.23 -0.65
CA GLU A 121 8.99 13.08 0.81
C GLU A 121 7.64 12.65 1.39
N ALA A 122 7.66 11.86 2.48
CA ALA A 122 6.46 11.45 3.21
C ALA A 122 5.54 12.61 3.60
N ALA A 123 6.15 13.71 4.02
CA ALA A 123 5.53 15.02 4.10
C ALA A 123 6.61 16.05 3.80
N LYS A 124 6.26 17.11 3.07
CA LYS A 124 7.23 18.17 2.70
C LYS A 124 7.91 18.74 3.95
N GLY A 125 9.24 18.62 4.03
CA GLY A 125 10.03 19.13 5.15
C GLY A 125 10.15 18.17 6.33
N ALA A 126 9.60 16.96 6.24
CA ALA A 126 9.85 15.91 7.23
C ALA A 126 11.27 15.34 7.10
N GLY A 127 11.88 15.43 5.92
CA GLY A 127 13.25 14.98 5.63
C GLY A 127 13.43 13.47 5.50
N ARG A 128 12.48 12.66 5.99
CA ARG A 128 12.42 11.19 5.82
C ARG A 128 11.06 10.60 6.28
N PRO A 129 10.64 9.42 5.77
CA PRO A 129 11.20 8.76 4.60
C PRO A 129 11.02 9.58 3.33
N TRP A 130 11.81 9.25 2.33
CA TRP A 130 11.67 9.76 0.96
C TRP A 130 11.83 8.63 -0.06
N TRP A 131 11.33 8.89 -1.26
CA TRP A 131 11.26 7.91 -2.34
C TRP A 131 11.65 8.50 -3.69
N LEU A 132 12.07 7.62 -4.60
CA LEU A 132 12.10 7.87 -6.04
C LEU A 132 11.01 7.02 -6.67
N ASP A 133 10.04 7.67 -7.31
CA ASP A 133 8.80 7.05 -7.79
C ASP A 133 8.68 7.13 -9.32
N LEU A 134 7.93 6.20 -9.88
CA LEU A 134 7.40 6.24 -11.24
C LEU A 134 5.87 6.37 -11.17
N GLY A 135 5.33 7.48 -11.66
CA GLY A 135 3.90 7.78 -11.57
C GLY A 135 3.02 7.00 -12.53
N VAL A 136 1.72 7.03 -12.25
CA VAL A 136 0.66 6.69 -13.20
C VAL A 136 0.15 7.99 -13.86
N VAL A 137 -0.07 7.97 -15.17
CA VAL A 137 -0.74 9.08 -15.87
C VAL A 137 -2.16 9.24 -15.33
N LYS A 138 -2.52 10.48 -14.96
CA LYS A 138 -3.75 10.79 -14.22
C LYS A 138 -4.98 10.98 -15.12
N GLU A 139 -5.13 10.09 -16.11
CA GLU A 139 -6.13 10.21 -17.16
C GLU A 139 -6.63 8.84 -17.60
N GLY A 140 -7.87 8.81 -18.11
CA GLY A 140 -8.48 7.64 -18.71
C GLY A 140 -9.11 6.67 -17.69
N LYS A 141 -9.92 5.76 -18.23
CA LYS A 141 -10.78 4.88 -17.42
C LYS A 141 -10.02 4.04 -16.39
N GLY A 142 -8.84 3.51 -16.74
CA GLY A 142 -8.06 2.69 -15.80
C GLY A 142 -7.55 3.47 -14.58
N TYR A 143 -7.22 4.76 -14.77
CA TYR A 143 -6.87 5.65 -13.65
C TYR A 143 -8.12 5.99 -12.82
N ASP A 144 -9.24 6.33 -13.45
CA ASP A 144 -10.48 6.67 -12.75
C ASP A 144 -10.99 5.49 -11.90
N ASP A 145 -10.99 4.28 -12.46
CA ASP A 145 -11.36 3.05 -11.76
C ASP A 145 -10.40 2.74 -10.60
N MET A 146 -9.10 3.00 -10.76
CA MET A 146 -8.10 2.86 -9.69
C MET A 146 -8.40 3.81 -8.53
N MET A 147 -8.71 5.08 -8.83
CA MET A 147 -9.02 6.10 -7.84
C MET A 147 -10.33 5.80 -7.11
N ALA A 148 -11.36 5.35 -7.84
CA ALA A 148 -12.62 4.90 -7.27
C ALA A 148 -12.45 3.66 -6.38
N TYR A 149 -11.65 2.69 -6.80
CA TYR A 149 -11.38 1.50 -6.01
C TYR A 149 -10.62 1.84 -4.72
N ASN A 150 -9.67 2.78 -4.76
CA ASN A 150 -8.98 3.26 -3.58
C ASN A 150 -9.95 3.82 -2.51
N VAL A 151 -11.03 4.52 -2.89
CA VAL A 151 -12.06 5.01 -1.95
C VAL A 151 -12.73 3.85 -1.21
N VAL A 152 -13.27 2.89 -1.96
CA VAL A 152 -14.05 1.79 -1.37
C VAL A 152 -13.17 0.80 -0.62
N ALA A 153 -11.95 0.55 -1.09
CA ALA A 153 -10.97 -0.28 -0.40
C ALA A 153 -10.48 0.38 0.89
N THR A 154 -10.24 1.69 0.89
CA THR A 154 -9.88 2.44 2.11
C THR A 154 -10.98 2.34 3.15
N ALA A 155 -12.25 2.56 2.76
CA ALA A 155 -13.37 2.47 3.68
C ALA A 155 -13.54 1.06 4.28
N ALA A 156 -13.28 0.01 3.49
CA ALA A 156 -13.41 -1.37 3.93
C ALA A 156 -12.25 -1.85 4.81
N LEU A 157 -11.02 -1.42 4.52
CA LEU A 157 -9.81 -1.97 5.14
C LEU A 157 -9.28 -1.11 6.31
N ALA A 158 -9.51 0.21 6.30
CA ALA A 158 -9.06 1.08 7.40
C ALA A 158 -9.57 0.65 8.80
N PRO A 159 -10.79 0.09 8.97
CA PRO A 159 -11.23 -0.42 10.27
C PRO A 159 -10.43 -1.61 10.82
N LEU A 160 -9.65 -2.30 9.97
CA LEU A 160 -8.83 -3.45 10.36
C LEU A 160 -7.46 -3.04 10.91
N ARG A 161 -7.13 -1.75 10.96
CA ARG A 161 -5.87 -1.27 11.53
C ARG A 161 -5.92 -1.31 13.06
N ASP A 162 -4.75 -1.46 13.67
CA ASP A 162 -4.58 -1.27 15.13
C ASP A 162 -4.22 0.17 15.51
N GLY A 163 -3.94 1.04 14.53
CA GLY A 163 -3.47 2.42 14.74
C GLY A 163 -2.94 3.04 13.45
N PRO A 164 -2.23 4.17 13.50
CA PRO A 164 -1.66 4.79 12.31
C PRO A 164 -0.45 4.00 11.80
N LEU A 165 -0.16 4.13 10.50
CA LEU A 165 1.06 3.60 9.91
C LEU A 165 2.29 4.23 10.60
N PRO A 166 3.31 3.44 10.94
CA PRO A 166 4.54 3.94 11.53
C PRO A 166 5.18 5.12 10.80
N ARG A 167 5.25 5.08 9.47
CA ARG A 167 5.88 6.13 8.67
C ARG A 167 5.11 7.43 8.55
N VAL A 168 3.84 7.49 8.99
CA VAL A 168 3.04 8.73 8.93
C VAL A 168 2.91 9.41 10.31
N THR A 169 3.54 8.87 11.34
CA THR A 169 3.63 9.48 12.69
C THR A 169 4.90 10.33 12.82
N GLY A 170 5.24 10.78 14.04
CA GLY A 170 6.53 11.41 14.29
C GLY A 170 6.75 12.70 13.49
N PRO A 171 7.96 12.90 12.92
CA PRO A 171 8.29 14.10 12.13
C PRO A 171 7.39 14.28 10.91
N VAL A 172 6.93 13.17 10.31
CA VAL A 172 6.04 13.22 9.15
C VAL A 172 4.69 13.78 9.56
N TYR A 173 4.08 13.26 10.63
CA TYR A 173 2.82 13.81 11.14
C TYR A 173 2.96 15.29 11.50
N ALA A 174 4.06 15.67 12.16
CA ALA A 174 4.31 17.05 12.55
C ALA A 174 4.31 18.01 11.34
N ALA A 175 4.95 17.60 10.24
CA ALA A 175 5.07 18.36 8.99
C ALA A 175 3.80 18.36 8.12
N MET A 176 2.83 17.46 8.37
CA MET A 176 1.58 17.42 7.60
C MET A 176 0.69 18.64 7.86
N GLY A 177 0.00 19.09 6.80
CA GLY A 177 -1.15 19.99 6.94
C GLY A 177 -2.39 19.26 7.50
N ASP A 178 -3.41 20.03 7.89
CA ASP A 178 -4.58 19.53 8.62
C ASP A 178 -5.30 18.39 7.92
N ALA A 179 -5.44 18.45 6.59
CA ALA A 179 -6.08 17.38 5.82
C ALA A 179 -5.33 16.04 5.93
N GLY A 180 -3.99 16.06 5.89
CA GLY A 180 -3.17 14.86 6.08
C GLY A 180 -3.26 14.33 7.50
N LYS A 181 -3.18 15.23 8.48
CA LYS A 181 -3.33 14.90 9.91
C LYS A 181 -4.67 14.24 10.22
N GLU A 182 -5.74 14.73 9.59
CA GLU A 182 -7.08 14.17 9.75
C GLU A 182 -7.21 12.77 9.14
N LEU A 183 -6.64 12.54 7.95
CA LEU A 183 -6.60 11.21 7.35
C LEU A 183 -5.84 10.21 8.25
N VAL A 184 -4.68 10.60 8.78
CA VAL A 184 -3.93 9.73 9.70
C VAL A 184 -4.74 9.39 10.95
N LYS A 185 -5.47 10.35 11.54
CA LYS A 185 -6.32 10.09 12.71
C LYS A 185 -7.48 9.15 12.41
N THR A 186 -8.14 9.34 11.27
CA THR A 186 -9.40 8.67 10.93
C THR A 186 -9.18 7.30 10.29
N VAL A 187 -8.27 7.22 9.32
CA VAL A 187 -8.01 6.00 8.53
C VAL A 187 -6.60 5.44 8.69
N GLY A 188 -5.76 6.04 9.53
CA GLY A 188 -4.43 5.51 9.88
C GLY A 188 -3.33 5.78 8.86
N VAL A 189 -3.64 6.44 7.74
CA VAL A 189 -2.70 6.69 6.64
C VAL A 189 -3.06 8.01 5.95
N SER A 190 -2.08 8.67 5.33
CA SER A 190 -2.28 9.84 4.47
C SER A 190 -2.23 9.47 2.99
N GLY A 191 -2.74 10.33 2.11
CA GLY A 191 -2.62 10.11 0.66
C GLY A 191 -3.50 8.98 0.12
N VAL A 192 -4.67 8.80 0.73
CA VAL A 192 -5.75 7.94 0.25
C VAL A 192 -6.99 8.79 -0.01
N ASN A 193 -7.83 8.33 -0.93
CA ASN A 193 -9.13 8.93 -1.19
C ASN A 193 -10.13 8.41 -0.16
N VAL A 194 -10.97 9.32 0.32
CA VAL A 194 -12.09 9.02 1.22
C VAL A 194 -13.33 9.74 0.73
N MET A 195 -14.51 9.29 1.16
CA MET A 195 -15.73 10.08 0.99
C MET A 195 -15.74 11.18 2.04
N LYS A 196 -15.80 12.44 1.59
CA LYS A 196 -15.97 13.61 2.43
C LYS A 196 -17.11 14.45 1.86
N ASP A 197 -18.11 14.74 2.68
CA ASP A 197 -19.28 15.54 2.30
C ASP A 197 -19.98 15.02 1.02
N GLY A 198 -20.08 13.69 0.89
CA GLY A 198 -20.71 13.03 -0.26
C GLY A 198 -19.87 13.01 -1.54
N LYS A 199 -18.60 13.47 -1.50
CA LYS A 199 -17.68 13.45 -2.65
C LYS A 199 -16.39 12.71 -2.31
N ALA A 200 -15.85 11.98 -3.28
CA ALA A 200 -14.51 11.40 -3.14
C ALA A 200 -13.45 12.51 -3.15
N THR A 201 -12.50 12.45 -2.22
CA THR A 201 -11.28 13.25 -2.30
C THR A 201 -10.36 12.72 -3.42
N THR A 202 -9.38 13.52 -3.83
CA THR A 202 -8.40 13.20 -4.88
C THR A 202 -6.97 13.26 -4.32
N SER A 203 -6.78 12.79 -3.09
CA SER A 203 -5.49 12.84 -2.38
C SER A 203 -4.57 11.67 -2.74
N HIS A 204 -5.12 10.57 -3.26
CA HIS A 204 -4.34 9.43 -3.69
C HIS A 204 -3.50 9.75 -4.93
N ASN A 205 -2.22 9.38 -4.87
CA ASN A 205 -1.27 9.59 -5.95
C ASN A 205 -0.67 8.23 -6.33
N PRO A 206 -1.26 7.49 -7.29
CA PRO A 206 -0.78 6.16 -7.63
C PRO A 206 0.58 6.22 -8.34
N HIS A 207 1.51 5.39 -7.87
CA HIS A 207 2.87 5.28 -8.37
C HIS A 207 3.47 3.91 -8.04
N ASN A 208 4.54 3.55 -8.73
CA ASN A 208 5.46 2.49 -8.33
C ASN A 208 6.76 3.10 -7.81
N THR A 209 7.08 2.82 -6.57
CA THR A 209 8.33 3.27 -5.96
C THR A 209 9.52 2.39 -6.37
N LEU A 210 10.65 3.04 -6.65
CA LEU A 210 11.91 2.42 -7.05
C LEU A 210 12.96 2.46 -5.94
N VAL A 211 12.91 3.50 -5.09
CA VAL A 211 13.85 3.71 -3.97
C VAL A 211 13.07 4.04 -2.72
N TYR A 212 13.46 3.45 -1.59
CA TYR A 212 12.91 3.70 -0.28
C TYR A 212 14.06 4.05 0.67
N SER A 213 14.09 5.26 1.23
CA SER A 213 15.19 5.66 2.11
C SER A 213 14.74 6.36 3.38
N MET A 214 15.49 6.11 4.45
CA MET A 214 15.39 6.80 5.74
C MET A 214 16.53 7.79 5.96
N GLU A 215 17.45 7.90 4.99
CA GLU A 215 18.53 8.87 5.05
C GLU A 215 18.01 10.31 4.95
N PRO A 216 18.70 11.31 5.49
CA PRO A 216 18.27 12.71 5.40
C PRO A 216 18.13 13.19 3.95
N PHE A 217 16.91 13.48 3.50
CA PHE A 217 16.63 13.79 2.10
C PHE A 217 17.39 15.00 1.57
N ALA A 218 17.67 16.01 2.42
CA ALA A 218 18.42 17.21 2.04
C ALA A 218 19.78 16.90 1.37
N LYS A 219 20.43 15.78 1.74
CA LYS A 219 21.69 15.34 1.14
C LYS A 219 21.50 14.74 -0.26
N PHE A 220 20.32 14.19 -0.55
CA PHE A 220 20.06 13.35 -1.71
C PHE A 220 19.02 13.93 -2.69
N GLN A 221 18.30 14.98 -2.31
CA GLN A 221 17.24 15.57 -3.13
C GLN A 221 17.75 15.97 -4.51
N ALA A 222 18.74 16.85 -4.59
CA ALA A 222 19.29 17.31 -5.87
C ALA A 222 19.81 16.16 -6.78
N PRO A 223 20.64 15.22 -6.31
CA PRO A 223 21.09 14.12 -7.16
C PRO A 223 19.97 13.14 -7.55
N MET A 224 18.96 12.92 -6.69
CA MET A 224 17.81 12.08 -7.02
C MET A 224 16.86 12.75 -8.01
N ASP A 225 16.65 14.06 -7.90
CA ASP A 225 15.86 14.85 -8.86
C ASP A 225 16.55 14.87 -10.23
N ALA A 226 17.87 15.01 -10.28
CA ALA A 226 18.64 14.90 -11.51
C ALA A 226 18.51 13.51 -12.14
N LEU A 227 18.58 12.44 -11.34
CA LEU A 227 18.38 11.08 -11.81
C LEU A 227 16.95 10.85 -12.33
N ALA A 228 15.95 11.38 -11.63
CA ALA A 228 14.56 11.33 -12.09
C ALA A 228 14.39 12.03 -13.45
N ALA A 229 15.01 13.20 -13.62
CA ALA A 229 15.03 13.92 -14.89
C ALA A 229 15.71 13.12 -15.99
N GLU A 230 16.85 12.47 -15.72
CA GLU A 230 17.53 11.58 -16.65
C GLU A 230 16.62 10.43 -17.08
N PHE A 231 15.98 9.72 -16.15
CA PHE A 231 15.04 8.64 -16.48
C PHE A 231 13.82 9.12 -17.28
N ASN A 232 13.37 10.36 -17.07
CA ASN A 232 12.34 10.97 -17.89
C ASN A 232 12.80 11.21 -19.34
N THR A 233 14.10 11.37 -19.60
CA THR A 233 14.63 11.42 -20.98
C THR A 233 14.78 10.03 -21.61
N VAL A 234 15.00 8.99 -20.78
CA VAL A 234 15.13 7.59 -21.24
C VAL A 234 13.77 7.00 -21.62
N LEU A 235 12.72 7.34 -20.88
CA LEU A 235 11.33 6.91 -21.16
C LEU A 235 10.39 8.14 -21.26
N PRO A 236 10.55 8.99 -22.29
CA PRO A 236 9.84 10.27 -22.38
C PRO A 236 8.34 10.12 -22.54
N ASP A 237 7.89 9.02 -23.14
CA ASP A 237 6.48 8.71 -23.34
C ASP A 237 5.90 7.79 -22.26
N GLY A 238 6.74 7.28 -21.35
CA GLY A 238 6.34 6.22 -20.43
C GLY A 238 6.07 4.90 -21.14
N PHE A 239 5.20 4.08 -20.57
CA PHE A 239 4.76 2.83 -21.20
C PHE A 239 3.39 2.37 -20.69
N PRO A 240 2.57 1.72 -21.55
CA PRO A 240 1.31 1.16 -21.14
C PRO A 240 1.52 -0.08 -20.26
N VAL A 241 0.60 -0.30 -19.32
CA VAL A 241 0.55 -1.46 -18.43
C VAL A 241 -0.90 -1.91 -18.29
N THR A 242 -1.14 -3.22 -18.32
CA THR A 242 -2.41 -3.80 -17.92
C THR A 242 -2.26 -4.52 -16.58
N LEU A 243 -2.87 -3.97 -15.54
CA LEU A 243 -2.94 -4.60 -14.23
C LEU A 243 -4.06 -5.64 -14.28
N LYS A 244 -3.72 -6.89 -13.98
CA LYS A 244 -4.66 -8.03 -14.03
C LYS A 244 -4.98 -8.61 -12.65
N THR A 245 -4.25 -8.17 -11.63
CA THR A 245 -4.39 -8.69 -10.26
C THR A 245 -4.24 -7.56 -9.25
N VAL A 246 -4.98 -7.66 -8.14
CA VAL A 246 -4.71 -6.92 -6.92
C VAL A 246 -4.29 -7.94 -5.84
N SER A 247 -3.39 -7.57 -4.95
CA SER A 247 -2.78 -8.50 -3.99
C SER A 247 -2.80 -7.93 -2.59
N ILE A 248 -3.00 -8.82 -1.62
CA ILE A 248 -2.77 -8.54 -0.20
C ILE A 248 -1.32 -8.92 0.11
N VAL A 249 -0.59 -7.98 0.70
CA VAL A 249 0.87 -8.06 0.85
C VAL A 249 1.31 -7.61 2.23
N GLU A 250 2.53 -8.00 2.60
CA GLU A 250 3.24 -7.53 3.78
C GLU A 250 4.35 -6.54 3.38
N LEU A 251 4.49 -5.47 4.16
CA LEU A 251 5.40 -4.37 3.90
C LEU A 251 6.30 -4.07 5.08
N GLN A 252 7.44 -3.45 4.77
CA GLN A 252 8.34 -2.85 5.75
C GLN A 252 7.95 -1.38 6.02
N PHE A 253 8.62 -0.77 7.00
CA PHE A 253 8.37 0.60 7.48
C PHE A 253 8.12 1.61 6.35
N SER A 254 9.05 1.74 5.40
CA SER A 254 9.00 2.72 4.32
C SER A 254 7.99 2.39 3.22
N GLY A 255 7.34 1.22 3.28
CA GLY A 255 6.34 0.79 2.31
C GLY A 255 6.85 -0.09 1.18
N ASN A 256 8.07 -0.64 1.26
CA ASN A 256 8.49 -1.68 0.32
C ASN A 256 7.82 -3.01 0.65
N VAL A 257 7.33 -3.68 -0.39
CA VAL A 257 6.63 -4.95 -0.26
C VAL A 257 7.65 -6.07 -0.21
N VAL A 258 7.58 -6.89 0.84
CA VAL A 258 8.51 -8.00 1.08
C VAL A 258 7.89 -9.37 0.80
N ARG A 259 6.56 -9.47 0.84
CA ARG A 259 5.86 -10.73 0.63
C ARG A 259 4.47 -10.50 0.07
N GLU A 260 4.14 -11.25 -0.97
CA GLU A 260 2.78 -11.38 -1.47
C GLU A 260 2.09 -12.55 -0.76
N ILE A 261 0.87 -12.33 -0.26
CA ILE A 261 0.15 -13.32 0.55
C ILE A 261 -1.02 -13.90 -0.24
N TYR A 262 -1.93 -13.03 -0.68
CA TYR A 262 -3.06 -13.40 -1.53
C TYR A 262 -3.01 -12.62 -2.82
N ARG A 263 -3.23 -13.32 -3.94
CA ARG A 263 -3.39 -12.72 -5.26
C ARG A 263 -4.84 -12.87 -5.71
N ILE A 264 -5.47 -11.76 -6.06
CA ILE A 264 -6.86 -11.69 -6.51
C ILE A 264 -6.88 -11.29 -7.98
N SER A 265 -7.48 -12.13 -8.82
CA SER A 265 -7.71 -11.85 -10.24
C SER A 265 -8.72 -10.72 -10.41
N LEU A 266 -8.40 -9.74 -11.26
CA LEU A 266 -9.34 -8.68 -11.64
C LEU A 266 -10.34 -9.15 -12.72
N GLU A 267 -10.08 -10.28 -13.38
CA GLU A 267 -10.93 -10.81 -14.45
C GLU A 267 -12.18 -11.50 -13.88
N ASP A 268 -12.00 -12.30 -12.82
CA ASP A 268 -13.05 -13.17 -12.27
C ASP A 268 -13.16 -13.12 -10.73
N GLY A 269 -12.26 -12.42 -10.05
CA GLY A 269 -12.22 -12.36 -8.58
C GLY A 269 -11.67 -13.61 -7.90
N SER A 270 -11.13 -14.58 -8.66
CA SER A 270 -10.50 -15.76 -8.09
C SER A 270 -9.31 -15.38 -7.20
N VAL A 271 -9.16 -16.10 -6.08
CA VAL A 271 -8.11 -15.83 -5.08
C VAL A 271 -7.14 -17.00 -5.02
N THR A 272 -5.85 -16.69 -5.08
CA THR A 272 -4.76 -17.63 -4.90
C THR A 272 -3.98 -17.28 -3.63
N ASP A 273 -3.80 -18.26 -2.75
CA ASP A 273 -2.78 -18.18 -1.70
C ASP A 273 -1.41 -18.39 -2.36
N VAL A 274 -0.55 -17.36 -2.32
CA VAL A 274 0.68 -17.33 -3.11
C VAL A 274 1.72 -18.33 -2.58
N ALA A 275 1.73 -18.60 -1.27
CA ALA A 275 2.66 -19.54 -0.68
C ALA A 275 2.36 -20.99 -1.07
N THR A 276 1.07 -21.33 -1.19
CA THR A 276 0.63 -22.71 -1.47
C THR A 276 0.23 -22.96 -2.92
N GLY A 277 -0.01 -21.90 -3.70
CA GLY A 277 -0.55 -21.96 -5.06
C GLY A 277 -2.00 -22.44 -5.13
N LYS A 278 -2.68 -22.61 -3.99
CA LYS A 278 -4.06 -23.12 -3.93
C LYS A 278 -5.07 -21.99 -3.99
N SER A 279 -6.26 -22.31 -4.49
CA SER A 279 -7.41 -21.41 -4.38
C SER A 279 -7.73 -21.14 -2.91
N ALA A 280 -7.92 -19.87 -2.57
CA ALA A 280 -8.44 -19.42 -1.29
C ALA A 280 -9.86 -18.88 -1.47
N SER A 281 -10.65 -18.84 -0.39
CA SER A 281 -11.97 -18.18 -0.44
C SER A 281 -11.91 -16.83 0.24
N ALA A 282 -12.49 -15.82 -0.40
CA ALA A 282 -12.75 -14.53 0.24
C ALA A 282 -14.01 -14.56 1.13
N ARG A 283 -14.81 -15.64 1.08
CA ARG A 283 -16.08 -15.82 1.82
C ARG A 283 -16.36 -17.26 2.21
#